data_AF-A0A938RB24-F1
#
_entry.id   AF-A0A938RB24-F1
#
_cell.length_a   1.000
_cell.length_b   1.000
_cell.length_c   1.000
_cell.angle_alpha   90.00
_cell.angle_beta   90.00
_cell.angle_gamma   90.00
#
_symmetry.space_group_name_H-M   'P 1'
#
loop_
_entity.id
_entity.type
_entity.pdbx_description
1 polymer ?
#
loop_
_entity_poly.entity_id
_entity_poly.type
_entity_poly.pdbx_seq_one_letter_code
_entity_poly.pdbx_strand_id
1 'polypeptide(L)' 'MTKDRAALDEMVKISGARSVPVIAACNEVMIGFDKTRLEQMLSCIKQRTEI' A
#
# COMPACT_ATOMS: atom_id res chain seq x y z
N MET A 1 -7.45 6.18 -17.72
CA MET A 1 -6.91 4.87 -18.17
C MET A 1 -5.83 4.46 -17.17
N THR A 2 -6.04 3.40 -16.38
CA THR A 2 -5.03 2.93 -15.41
C THR A 2 -3.85 2.34 -16.17
N LYS A 3 -2.63 2.77 -15.81
CA LYS A 3 -1.39 2.55 -16.58
C LYS A 3 -0.95 1.08 -16.62
N ASP A 4 -1.49 0.24 -15.74
CA ASP A 4 -1.10 -1.16 -15.62
C ASP A 4 -2.31 -2.02 -15.20
N ARG A 5 -2.69 -2.97 -16.07
CA ARG A 5 -3.86 -3.85 -15.84
C ARG A 5 -3.55 -4.94 -14.81
N ALA A 6 -2.30 -5.43 -14.77
CA ALA A 6 -1.90 -6.46 -13.82
C ALA A 6 -1.96 -5.95 -12.37
N ALA A 7 -1.44 -4.74 -12.14
CA ALA A 7 -1.52 -4.08 -10.82
C ALA A 7 -2.95 -3.80 -10.38
N LEU A 8 -3.86 -3.51 -11.33
CA LEU A 8 -5.28 -3.30 -11.03
C LEU A 8 -5.94 -4.62 -10.56
N ASP A 9 -5.65 -5.74 -11.21
CA ASP A 9 -6.21 -7.03 -10.84
C ASP A 9 -5.66 -7.52 -9.48
N GLU A 10 -4.37 -7.28 -9.19
CA GLU A 10 -3.81 -7.55 -7.86
C GLU A 10 -4.45 -6.66 -6.78
N MET A 11 -4.63 -5.37 -7.06
CA MET A 11 -5.31 -4.45 -6.14
C MET A 11 -6.73 -4.94 -5.83
N VAL A 12 -7.51 -5.33 -6.84
CA VAL A 12 -8.88 -5.84 -6.64
C VAL A 12 -8.91 -7.16 -5.89
N LYS A 13 -7.98 -8.08 -6.18
CA LYS A 13 -7.86 -9.35 -5.45
C LYS A 13 -7.53 -9.14 -3.97
N ILE A 14 -6.70 -8.16 -3.67
CA ILE A 14 -6.27 -7.84 -2.31
C ILE A 14 -7.36 -7.07 -1.56
N SER A 15 -7.99 -6.07 -2.18
CA SER A 15 -8.92 -5.16 -1.49
C SER A 15 -10.39 -5.57 -1.54
N GLY A 16 -10.77 -6.47 -2.46
CA GLY A 16 -12.17 -6.79 -2.77
C GLY A 16 -12.95 -5.65 -3.44
N ALA A 17 -12.33 -4.47 -3.67
CA ALA A 17 -13.00 -3.28 -4.17
C ALA A 17 -12.08 -2.41 -5.04
N ARG A 18 -12.61 -1.93 -6.17
CA ARG A 18 -11.86 -1.12 -7.17
C ARG A 18 -11.46 0.28 -6.70
N SER A 19 -12.05 0.76 -5.61
CA SER A 19 -11.96 2.15 -5.13
C SER A 19 -11.17 2.30 -3.83
N VAL A 20 -10.69 1.21 -3.24
CA VAL A 20 -9.99 1.22 -1.95
C VAL A 20 -8.48 1.19 -2.20
N PRO A 21 -7.71 2.17 -1.67
CA PRO A 21 -6.28 2.21 -1.88
C PRO A 21 -5.61 0.99 -1.23
N VAL A 22 -4.65 0.39 -1.92
CA VAL A 22 -3.77 -0.64 -1.37
C VAL A 22 -2.37 -0.04 -1.26
N ILE A 23 -1.82 -0.03 -0.06
CA ILE A 23 -0.52 0.55 0.27
C ILE A 23 0.38 -0.59 0.73
N ALA A 24 1.44 -0.88 -0.03
CA ALA A 24 2.44 -1.89 0.32
C ALA A 24 3.77 -1.21 0.65
N ALA A 25 4.27 -1.38 1.87
CA ALA A 25 5.58 -0.89 2.28
C ALA A 25 6.16 -1.74 3.41
N CYS A 26 7.49 -1.84 3.50
CA CYS A 26 8.17 -2.56 4.59
C CYS A 26 7.68 -4.01 4.81
N ASN A 27 7.39 -4.74 3.71
CA ASN A 27 6.80 -6.09 3.74
C ASN A 27 5.40 -6.19 4.36
N GLU A 28 4.73 -5.06 4.58
CA GLU A 28 3.35 -5.00 5.04
C GLU A 28 2.44 -4.47 3.93
N VAL A 29 1.24 -5.03 3.85
CA VAL A 29 0.18 -4.60 2.92
C VAL A 29 -0.99 -4.07 3.74
N MET A 30 -1.35 -2.82 3.50
CA MET A 30 -2.50 -2.14 4.07
C MET A 30 -3.57 -1.91 2.99
N ILE A 31 -4.82 -2.21 3.32
CA ILE A 31 -5.98 -1.98 2.46
C ILE A 31 -6.82 -0.88 3.11
N GLY A 32 -7.18 0.14 2.33
CA GLY A 32 -7.79 1.35 2.83
C GLY A 32 -6.75 2.34 3.36
N PHE A 33 -7.22 3.36 4.08
CA PHE A 33 -6.37 4.37 4.68
C PHE A 33 -6.57 4.37 6.19
N ASP A 34 -5.53 3.97 6.91
CA ASP A 34 -5.43 4.12 8.36
C ASP A 34 -4.18 4.97 8.65
N LYS A 35 -4.38 6.12 9.31
CA LYS A 35 -3.31 7.07 9.59
C LYS A 35 -2.26 6.49 10.54
N THR A 36 -2.67 5.81 11.59
CA THR A 36 -1.78 5.26 12.62
C THR A 36 -0.91 4.15 12.04
N ARG A 37 -1.52 3.26 11.24
CA ARG A 37 -0.81 2.19 10.56
C ARG A 37 0.14 2.72 9.48
N LEU A 38 -0.27 3.75 8.75
CA LEU A 38 0.60 4.43 7.79
C LEU A 38 1.83 5.06 8.47
N GLU A 39 1.66 5.73 9.61
CA GLU A 39 2.78 6.31 10.38
C GLU A 39 3.78 5.25 10.84
N GLN A 40 3.30 4.06 11.25
CA GLN A 40 4.16 2.91 11.59
C GLN A 40 4.93 2.40 10.37
N MET A 41 4.25 2.22 9.23
CA MET A 41 4.89 1.79 7.97
C MET A 41 5.96 2.81 7.52
N LEU A 42 5.67 4.11 7.63
CA LEU A 42 6.61 5.18 7.32
C LEU A 42 7.82 5.21 8.26
N SER A 43 7.63 4.89 9.56
CA SER A 43 8.75 4.78 10.51
C SER A 43 9.76 3.71 10.09
N CYS A 44 9.29 2.57 9.59
CA CYS A 44 10.17 1.53 9.06
C CYS A 44 10.96 1.99 7.81
N ILE A 45 10.31 2.74 6.90
CA ILE A 45 11.00 3.30 5.73
C ILE A 45 12.10 4.27 6.18
N LYS A 46 11.79 5.17 7.12
CA LYS A 46 12.77 6.15 7.64
C LYS A 46 13.98 5.50 8.29
N GLN A 47 13.82 4.33 8.92
CA GLN A 47 14.93 3.58 9.53
C GLN A 47 15.79 2.83 8.51
N ARG A 48 15.26 2.53 7.31
CA ARG A 48 16.01 1.86 6.22
C ARG A 48 16.71 2.83 5.29
N THR A 49 16.37 4.12 5.37
CA THR A 49 17.03 5.18 4.62
C THR A 49 18.04 5.88 5.52
N GLU A 50 19.21 5.27 5.71
CA GLU A 50 20.41 6.06 5.98
C GLU A 50 20.66 6.89 4.70
N ILE A 51 20.60 8.22 4.82
CA ILE A 51 21.11 9.13 3.78
C ILE A 51 22.60 9.32 4.06
#